data_AF-A0A536HMT5-F1
#
_entry.id   AF-A0A536HMT5-F1
#
_cell.length_a   1.000
_cell.length_b   1.000
_cell.length_c   1.000
_cell.angle_alpha   90.00
_cell.angle_beta   90.00
_cell.angle_gamma   90.00
#
_symmetry.space_group_name_H-M   'P 1'
#
loop_
_entity.id
_entity.type
_entity.pdbx_description
1 polymer ?
#
loop_
_entity_poly.entity_id
_entity_poly.type
_entity_poly.pdbx_seq_one_letter_code
_entity_poly.pdbx_strand_id
1 'polypeptide(L)'
;MSKEDFRRELNNTFDQMSGSPSPGLRDRVRSSIAQAPEARSPFWIATIAAAVIAVLIIGVLFVANPARRPTSNAGPGVPTASPSASPGGTPTPSPSPTPDAQLPAFTCAAGDYVFKETTPPVPTPAVAYISALRTGTHGTYDRITIEFSNGMPGHVQTSTHSDTTFTESPSGMSATLRGRKGILVVIHGADLHSAYKGSVDIVTGYANLAEVKRLEDFEGVVQLGLGVNGTGCYRAFFLTNPNRLVIDIEGISG
;
A
#
# COMPACT_ATOMS: atom_id res chain seq x y z
N MET A 1 -46.01 -15.19 40.40
CA MET A 1 -45.40 -13.86 40.26
C MET A 1 -46.13 -13.16 39.12
N SER A 2 -46.80 -12.03 39.38
CA SER A 2 -47.61 -11.34 38.36
C SER A 2 -46.68 -10.66 37.34
N LYS A 3 -47.15 -10.52 36.09
CA LYS A 3 -46.46 -9.78 35.02
C LYS A 3 -46.20 -8.32 35.41
N GLU A 4 -46.96 -7.80 36.38
CA GLU A 4 -46.85 -6.45 36.92
C GLU A 4 -45.70 -6.34 37.94
N ASP A 5 -45.49 -7.37 38.76
CA ASP A 5 -44.39 -7.42 39.73
C ASP A 5 -43.04 -7.46 39.01
N PHE A 6 -42.95 -8.31 37.97
CA PHE A 6 -41.74 -8.44 37.15
C PHE A 6 -41.38 -7.14 36.42
N ARG A 7 -42.38 -6.37 35.98
CA ARG A 7 -42.16 -5.07 35.33
C ARG A 7 -41.66 -4.01 36.30
N ARG A 8 -42.17 -3.99 37.54
CA ARG A 8 -41.67 -3.07 38.57
C ARG A 8 -40.23 -3.40 38.98
N GLU A 9 -39.91 -4.68 39.08
CA GLU A 9 -38.57 -5.12 39.44
C GLU A 9 -37.54 -4.77 38.35
N LEU A 10 -37.88 -4.96 37.08
CA LEU A 10 -37.05 -4.50 35.96
C LEU A 10 -36.79 -2.99 35.98
N ASN A 11 -37.82 -2.17 36.17
CA ASN A 11 -37.65 -0.72 36.22
C ASN A 11 -36.75 -0.30 37.39
N ASN A 12 -36.96 -0.88 38.58
CA ASN A 12 -36.12 -0.58 39.74
C ASN A 12 -34.66 -1.01 39.54
N THR A 13 -34.43 -2.12 38.83
CA THR A 13 -33.08 -2.61 38.53
C THR A 13 -32.37 -1.70 37.53
N PHE A 14 -33.12 -1.16 36.56
CA PHE A 14 -32.59 -0.22 35.56
C PHE A 14 -32.19 1.13 36.18
N ASP A 15 -33.00 1.65 37.10
CA ASP A 15 -32.69 2.88 37.83
C ASP A 15 -31.52 2.69 38.82
N GLN A 16 -31.29 1.47 39.32
CA GLN A 16 -30.18 1.17 40.21
C GLN A 16 -28.85 0.95 39.47
N MET A 17 -28.87 0.46 38.22
CA MET A 17 -27.69 0.36 37.36
C MET A 17 -27.30 1.68 36.70
N SER A 18 -28.27 2.57 36.45
CA SER A 18 -28.00 3.91 35.92
C SER A 18 -27.65 4.86 37.06
N GLY A 19 -26.38 4.83 37.49
CA GLY A 19 -25.88 5.77 38.50
C GLY A 19 -26.21 7.24 38.15
N SER A 20 -26.41 8.06 39.18
CA SER A 20 -26.80 9.47 39.00
C SER A 20 -25.78 10.23 38.15
N PRO A 21 -26.19 11.00 37.14
CA PRO A 21 -25.27 11.73 36.28
C PRO A 21 -24.40 12.70 37.10
N SER A 22 -23.08 12.62 36.89
CA SER A 22 -22.10 13.43 37.62
C SER A 22 -22.35 14.94 37.37
N PRO A 23 -22.50 15.76 38.42
CA PRO A 23 -22.87 17.18 38.28
C PRO A 23 -21.82 18.06 37.58
N GLY A 24 -20.58 17.59 37.40
CA GLY A 24 -19.49 18.35 36.76
C GLY A 24 -19.40 18.25 35.23
N LEU A 25 -20.26 17.48 34.56
CA LEU A 25 -20.15 17.26 33.12
C LEU A 25 -20.40 18.55 32.32
N ARG A 26 -21.32 19.39 32.78
CA ARG A 26 -21.66 20.67 32.14
C ARG A 26 -20.51 21.69 32.22
N ASP A 27 -19.75 21.67 33.31
CA ASP A 27 -18.63 22.60 33.50
C ASP A 27 -17.41 22.19 32.67
N ARG A 28 -17.14 20.88 32.50
CA ARG A 28 -16.09 20.37 31.60
C ARG A 28 -16.33 20.69 30.13
N VAL A 29 -17.59 20.62 29.68
CA VAL A 29 -17.95 20.97 28.29
C VAL A 29 -17.82 22.48 28.05
N ARG A 30 -18.08 23.31 29.06
CA ARG A 30 -17.88 24.76 28.95
C ARG A 30 -16.41 25.15 28.96
N SER A 31 -15.56 24.46 29.72
CA SER A 31 -14.12 24.74 29.73
C SER A 31 -13.43 24.35 28.42
N SER A 32 -13.88 23.30 27.74
CA SER A 32 -13.30 22.87 26.46
C SER A 32 -13.65 23.79 25.27
N ILE A 33 -14.75 24.54 25.36
CA ILE A 33 -15.15 25.51 24.32
C ILE A 33 -14.48 26.87 24.54
N ALA A 34 -14.10 27.21 25.78
CA ALA A 34 -13.46 28.49 26.11
C ALA A 34 -11.97 28.57 25.70
N GLN A 35 -11.31 27.43 25.44
CA GLN A 35 -9.93 27.40 24.94
C GLN A 35 -9.92 27.43 23.41
N ALA A 36 -10.22 28.59 22.83
CA ALA A 36 -9.80 28.90 21.47
C ALA A 36 -8.25 29.01 21.45
N PRO A 37 -7.53 28.28 20.58
CA PRO A 37 -6.08 28.41 20.51
C PRO A 37 -5.70 29.82 20.02
N GLU A 38 -4.82 30.48 20.77
CA GLU A 38 -4.23 31.76 20.38
C GLU A 38 -3.62 31.67 18.98
N ALA A 39 -3.95 32.66 18.13
CA ALA A 39 -3.38 32.82 16.81
C ALA A 39 -1.86 33.01 16.91
N ARG A 40 -1.09 31.94 16.64
CA ARG A 40 0.37 32.01 16.53
C ARG A 40 0.76 32.88 15.32
N SER A 41 1.54 33.91 15.60
CA SER A 41 1.99 34.96 14.68
C SER A 41 2.79 34.46 13.46
N PRO A 42 2.75 35.16 12.30
CA PRO A 42 3.21 34.69 10.99
C PRO A 42 4.73 34.78 10.72
N PHE A 43 5.59 34.93 11.74
CA PHE A 43 7.03 35.15 11.54
C PHE A 43 7.81 33.90 11.05
N TRP A 44 7.21 32.71 11.13
CA TRP A 44 7.76 31.46 10.58
C TRP A 44 7.91 31.49 9.06
N ILE A 45 6.99 32.17 8.35
CA ILE A 45 6.88 32.02 6.88
C ILE A 45 8.00 32.79 6.18
N ALA A 46 8.49 33.86 6.80
CA ALA A 46 9.59 34.66 6.29
C ALA A 46 10.95 33.94 6.35
N THR A 47 11.19 33.08 7.36
CA THR A 47 12.47 32.38 7.51
C THR A 47 12.63 31.21 6.54
N ILE A 48 11.53 30.54 6.17
CA ILE A 48 11.54 29.45 5.18
C ILE A 48 11.80 29.98 3.76
N ALA A 49 11.22 31.13 3.41
CA ALA A 49 11.42 31.74 2.09
C ALA A 49 12.87 32.15 1.81
N ALA A 50 13.59 32.67 2.81
CA ALA A 50 15.00 33.07 2.68
C ALA A 50 15.95 31.86 2.47
N ALA A 51 15.66 30.72 3.11
CA ALA A 51 16.49 29.51 2.99
C ALA A 51 16.38 28.86 1.60
N VAL A 52 15.21 28.92 0.96
CA VAL A 52 14.98 28.36 -0.39
C VAL A 52 15.75 29.16 -1.46
N ILE A 53 15.85 30.48 -1.31
CA ILE A 53 16.58 31.33 -2.27
C ILE A 53 18.09 31.05 -2.24
N ALA A 54 18.67 30.81 -1.07
CA ALA A 54 20.10 30.53 -0.93
C ALA A 54 20.51 29.19 -1.58
N VAL A 55 19.67 28.15 -1.49
CA VAL A 55 19.94 26.82 -2.08
C VAL A 55 19.88 26.86 -3.61
N LEU A 56 19.00 27.67 -4.19
CA LEU A 56 18.88 27.80 -5.65
C LEU A 56 20.10 28.49 -6.31
N ILE A 57 20.75 29.43 -5.61
CA ILE A 57 21.95 30.12 -6.14
C ILE A 57 23.16 29.17 -6.22
N ILE A 58 23.30 28.24 -5.25
CA ILE A 58 24.40 27.27 -5.22
C ILE A 58 24.20 26.18 -6.31
N GLY A 59 22.95 25.82 -6.61
CA GLY A 59 22.63 24.82 -7.65
C GLY A 59 22.95 25.28 -9.08
N VAL A 60 22.87 26.58 -9.38
CA VAL A 60 23.11 27.12 -10.72
C VAL A 60 24.61 27.16 -11.10
N LEU A 61 25.52 27.21 -10.12
CA LEU A 61 26.97 27.27 -10.37
C LEU A 61 27.64 25.91 -10.64
N PHE A 62 26.94 24.78 -10.43
CA PHE A 62 27.53 23.43 -10.59
C PHE A 62 27.25 22.77 -11.96
N VAL A 63 26.36 23.35 -12.78
CA VAL A 63 25.92 22.78 -14.09
C VAL A 63 26.68 23.37 -15.29
N ALA A 64 27.56 24.35 -15.10
CA ALA A 64 28.23 25.08 -16.19
C ALA A 64 29.74 24.82 -16.31
N ASN A 65 30.21 23.58 -16.24
CA ASN A 65 31.61 23.25 -16.55
C ASN A 65 31.77 22.21 -17.68
N PRO A 66 31.88 22.64 -18.95
CA PRO A 66 32.13 21.75 -20.08
C PRO A 66 33.61 21.80 -20.48
N ALA A 67 34.47 21.02 -19.84
CA ALA A 67 35.80 20.70 -20.38
C ALA A 67 36.46 19.61 -19.53
N ARG A 68 36.76 18.44 -20.11
CA ARG A 68 38.12 17.90 -20.35
C ARG A 68 38.01 16.57 -21.13
N ARG A 69 38.36 16.59 -22.42
CA ARG A 69 38.85 15.40 -23.13
C ARG A 69 40.35 15.26 -22.86
N PRO A 70 40.91 14.04 -22.88
CA PRO A 70 42.22 13.85 -23.46
C PRO A 70 42.21 12.84 -24.61
N THR A 71 42.68 13.37 -25.73
CA THR A 71 43.41 12.83 -26.89
C THR A 71 43.86 11.36 -26.92
N SER A 72 43.62 10.81 -28.11
CA SER A 72 44.19 9.61 -28.73
C SER A 72 45.72 9.53 -28.67
N ASN A 73 46.24 8.32 -28.46
CA ASN A 73 47.58 7.93 -28.91
C ASN A 73 47.47 6.78 -29.90
N ALA A 74 48.03 7.00 -31.09
CA ALA A 74 48.23 6.02 -32.14
C ALA A 74 49.55 5.26 -31.89
N GLY A 75 49.55 3.95 -32.19
CA GLY A 75 50.75 3.11 -32.27
C GLY A 75 50.43 1.87 -33.14
N PRO A 76 51.24 1.53 -34.16
CA PRO A 76 50.87 0.58 -35.19
C PRO A 76 51.34 -0.86 -34.88
N GLY A 77 50.55 -1.85 -35.28
CA GLY A 77 50.93 -3.26 -35.31
C GLY A 77 49.95 -4.06 -36.17
N VAL A 78 50.41 -4.50 -37.35
CA VAL A 78 49.66 -5.26 -38.36
C VAL A 78 49.66 -6.77 -38.02
N PRO A 79 49.01 -7.67 -38.80
CA PRO A 79 47.95 -8.55 -38.32
C PRO A 79 48.40 -10.00 -38.12
N THR A 80 47.60 -10.83 -37.46
CA THR A 80 47.63 -12.29 -37.68
C THR A 80 46.22 -12.84 -37.51
N ALA A 81 45.73 -13.49 -38.56
CA ALA A 81 44.43 -14.12 -38.64
C ALA A 81 44.48 -15.61 -38.27
N SER A 82 43.28 -16.16 -38.05
CA SER A 82 42.85 -17.57 -38.20
C SER A 82 42.69 -18.39 -36.90
N PRO A 83 41.73 -19.34 -36.78
CA PRO A 83 40.40 -19.41 -37.40
C PRO A 83 39.25 -19.72 -36.39
N SER A 84 38.04 -19.64 -36.97
CA SER A 84 36.71 -20.06 -36.51
C SER A 84 36.61 -21.39 -35.74
N ALA A 85 35.78 -21.42 -34.69
CA ALA A 85 35.01 -22.59 -34.28
C ALA A 85 33.71 -22.19 -33.55
N SER A 86 32.59 -22.66 -34.08
CA SER A 86 31.25 -22.77 -33.48
C SER A 86 30.64 -24.05 -34.07
N PRO A 87 29.70 -24.80 -33.46
CA PRO A 87 28.98 -24.58 -32.19
C PRO A 87 29.04 -25.79 -31.21
N GLY A 88 28.94 -25.53 -29.91
CA GLY A 88 28.70 -26.57 -28.89
C GLY A 88 27.27 -26.48 -28.37
N GLY A 89 26.47 -27.52 -28.62
CA GLY A 89 25.04 -27.57 -28.30
C GLY A 89 24.74 -27.37 -26.81
N THR A 90 23.83 -26.45 -26.53
CA THR A 90 23.23 -26.25 -25.20
C THR A 90 22.16 -27.32 -24.96
N PRO A 91 22.15 -28.04 -23.83
CA PRO A 91 21.10 -29.01 -23.53
C PRO A 91 19.76 -28.31 -23.35
N THR A 92 18.72 -28.88 -23.97
CA THR A 92 17.31 -28.57 -23.75
C THR A 92 16.98 -28.61 -22.26
N PRO A 93 16.39 -27.55 -21.65
CA PRO A 93 15.87 -27.67 -20.29
C PRO A 93 14.68 -28.63 -20.29
N SER A 94 14.79 -29.70 -19.51
CA SER A 94 13.69 -30.58 -19.13
C SER A 94 12.60 -29.76 -18.43
N PRO A 95 11.29 -29.98 -18.69
CA PRO A 95 10.23 -29.24 -18.03
C PRO A 95 10.25 -29.57 -16.52
N SER A 96 10.69 -28.61 -15.72
CA SER A 96 10.34 -28.56 -14.29
C SER A 96 8.83 -28.37 -14.17
N PRO A 97 8.14 -29.01 -13.21
CA PRO A 97 6.71 -28.80 -13.02
C PRO A 97 6.45 -27.33 -12.67
N THR A 98 5.74 -26.63 -13.56
CA THR A 98 5.37 -25.22 -13.37
C THR A 98 4.46 -25.08 -12.14
N PRO A 99 4.75 -24.19 -11.18
CA PRO A 99 3.87 -23.89 -10.04
C PRO A 99 2.51 -23.26 -10.40
N ASP A 100 2.18 -23.10 -11.68
CA ASP A 100 0.92 -22.52 -12.16
C ASP A 100 -0.33 -23.38 -11.89
N ALA A 101 -0.17 -24.56 -11.29
CA ALA A 101 -1.23 -25.57 -11.24
C ALA A 101 -2.44 -25.24 -10.35
N GLN A 102 -2.45 -24.20 -9.50
CA GLN A 102 -3.69 -23.81 -8.82
C GLN A 102 -3.71 -22.38 -8.26
N LEU A 103 -3.83 -21.38 -9.14
CA LEU A 103 -4.19 -20.04 -8.70
C LEU A 103 -5.69 -19.99 -8.33
N PRO A 104 -6.09 -19.20 -7.32
CA PRO A 104 -7.51 -18.98 -7.03
C PRO A 104 -8.25 -18.42 -8.25
N ALA A 105 -9.55 -18.72 -8.35
CA ALA A 105 -10.42 -18.10 -9.33
C ALA A 105 -10.60 -16.59 -9.04
N PHE A 106 -10.89 -15.81 -10.08
CA PHE A 106 -11.28 -14.42 -9.91
C PHE A 106 -12.65 -14.33 -9.20
N THR A 107 -12.78 -13.36 -8.31
CA THR A 107 -14.00 -13.05 -7.57
C THR A 107 -14.23 -11.55 -7.53
N CYS A 108 -15.48 -11.13 -7.56
CA CYS A 108 -15.88 -9.73 -7.45
C CYS A 108 -16.45 -9.41 -6.05
N ALA A 109 -16.31 -10.35 -5.11
CA ALA A 109 -16.79 -10.24 -3.74
C ALA A 109 -15.66 -9.86 -2.78
N ALA A 110 -16.04 -9.51 -1.55
CA ALA A 110 -15.10 -9.37 -0.45
C ALA A 110 -14.36 -10.68 -0.18
N GLY A 111 -13.13 -10.58 0.30
CA GLY A 111 -12.25 -11.70 0.58
C GLY A 111 -11.51 -11.53 1.89
N ASP A 112 -11.25 -12.64 2.55
CA ASP A 112 -10.50 -12.75 3.80
C ASP A 112 -9.34 -13.72 3.59
N TYR A 113 -8.12 -13.27 3.86
CA TYR A 113 -6.89 -13.98 3.56
C TYR A 113 -5.98 -14.02 4.78
N VAL A 114 -5.63 -15.25 5.18
CA VAL A 114 -4.63 -15.53 6.20
C VAL A 114 -3.51 -16.33 5.54
N PHE A 115 -2.26 -15.93 5.80
CA PHE A 115 -1.12 -16.70 5.33
C PHE A 115 -1.10 -18.05 6.04
N LYS A 116 -1.11 -19.14 5.25
CA LYS A 116 -1.03 -20.50 5.79
C LYS A 116 0.42 -20.84 6.11
N GLU A 117 0.60 -21.60 7.19
CA GLU A 117 1.91 -22.11 7.57
C GLU A 117 2.55 -22.91 6.41
N THR A 118 3.86 -22.76 6.26
CA THR A 118 4.67 -23.37 5.19
C THR A 118 5.85 -24.13 5.78
N THR A 119 6.51 -24.95 4.96
CA THR A 119 7.75 -25.65 5.33
C THR A 119 8.85 -25.26 4.33
N PRO A 120 9.95 -24.61 4.76
CA PRO A 120 10.23 -24.11 6.11
C PRO A 120 9.27 -23.00 6.56
N PRO A 121 9.10 -22.78 7.89
CA PRO A 121 8.16 -21.79 8.40
C PRO A 121 8.59 -20.37 8.03
N VAL A 122 7.61 -19.58 7.59
CA VAL A 122 7.77 -18.13 7.39
C VAL A 122 7.19 -17.41 8.61
N PRO A 123 7.93 -16.48 9.24
CA PRO A 123 7.42 -15.74 10.40
C PRO A 123 6.17 -14.92 10.09
N THR A 124 5.26 -14.83 11.06
CA THR A 124 4.12 -13.89 11.08
C THR A 124 4.32 -12.91 12.26
N PRO A 125 5.14 -11.86 12.09
CA PRO A 125 5.39 -10.89 13.14
C PRO A 125 4.11 -10.13 13.52
N ALA A 126 4.10 -9.52 14.71
CA ALA A 126 3.01 -8.63 15.12
C ALA A 126 2.82 -7.45 14.15
N VAL A 127 3.92 -6.98 13.54
CA VAL A 127 3.91 -5.97 12.48
C VAL A 127 4.81 -6.43 11.33
N ALA A 128 4.22 -6.70 10.17
CA ALA A 128 4.92 -6.99 8.93
C ALA A 128 5.27 -5.68 8.19
N TYR A 129 6.54 -5.52 7.81
CA TYR A 129 7.01 -4.34 7.10
C TYR A 129 6.85 -4.53 5.60
N ILE A 130 5.97 -3.73 5.00
CA ILE A 130 5.86 -3.66 3.55
C ILE A 130 7.12 -2.95 3.03
N SER A 131 7.90 -3.65 2.22
CA SER A 131 9.17 -3.17 1.68
C SER A 131 9.08 -2.75 0.22
N ALA A 132 8.07 -3.24 -0.51
CA ALA A 132 7.86 -2.87 -1.90
C ALA A 132 6.39 -2.94 -2.32
N LEU A 133 5.95 -1.96 -3.11
CA LEU A 133 4.73 -2.02 -3.92
C LEU A 133 5.16 -2.07 -5.39
N ARG A 134 4.81 -3.15 -6.10
CA ARG A 134 5.16 -3.33 -7.52
C ARG A 134 3.93 -3.63 -8.35
N THR A 135 3.68 -2.82 -9.37
CA THR A 135 2.60 -3.04 -10.33
C THR A 135 3.15 -3.61 -11.64
N GLY A 136 2.36 -4.42 -12.33
CA GLY A 136 2.72 -4.94 -13.66
C GLY A 136 1.48 -5.33 -14.47
N THR A 137 1.63 -5.38 -15.80
CA THR A 137 0.57 -5.82 -16.71
C THR A 137 0.88 -7.20 -17.27
N HIS A 138 -0.15 -8.03 -17.41
CA HIS A 138 -0.11 -9.36 -17.98
C HIS A 138 -1.23 -9.52 -19.01
N GLY A 139 -1.17 -10.57 -19.83
CA GLY A 139 -2.08 -10.74 -20.97
C GLY A 139 -3.58 -10.71 -20.61
N THR A 140 -3.96 -11.21 -19.43
CA THR A 140 -5.36 -11.31 -18.99
C THR A 140 -5.65 -10.65 -17.64
N TYR A 141 -4.66 -9.99 -17.04
CA TYR A 141 -4.82 -9.32 -15.74
C TYR A 141 -3.72 -8.27 -15.54
N ASP A 142 -3.97 -7.29 -14.69
CA ASP A 142 -2.91 -6.47 -14.10
C ASP A 142 -2.63 -6.92 -12.67
N ARG A 143 -1.44 -6.68 -12.16
CA ARG A 143 -0.99 -7.17 -10.85
C ARG A 143 -0.49 -6.02 -9.99
N ILE A 144 -0.84 -6.06 -8.72
CA ILE A 144 -0.10 -5.41 -7.64
C ILE A 144 0.51 -6.49 -6.74
N THR A 145 1.79 -6.34 -6.44
CA THR A 145 2.53 -7.16 -5.48
C THR A 145 2.95 -6.30 -4.31
N ILE A 146 2.60 -6.75 -3.11
CA ILE A 146 2.94 -6.14 -1.83
C ILE A 146 3.98 -7.06 -1.19
N GLU A 147 5.23 -6.63 -1.18
CA GLU A 147 6.37 -7.41 -0.67
C GLU A 147 6.61 -7.06 0.81
N PHE A 148 6.94 -8.06 1.63
CA PHE A 148 7.18 -7.91 3.06
C PHE A 148 8.61 -8.35 3.43
N SER A 149 9.34 -7.55 4.20
CA SER A 149 10.77 -7.81 4.49
C SER A 149 11.04 -8.66 5.73
N ASN A 150 10.11 -8.76 6.67
CA ASN A 150 10.33 -9.41 7.98
C ASN A 150 9.37 -10.57 8.29
N GLY A 151 8.52 -10.96 7.35
CA GLY A 151 7.53 -12.03 7.53
C GLY A 151 6.26 -11.76 6.73
N MET A 152 5.21 -12.54 6.98
CA MET A 152 3.88 -12.32 6.41
C MET A 152 2.98 -11.54 7.38
N PRO A 153 2.02 -10.75 6.88
CA PRO A 153 1.04 -10.09 7.75
C PRO A 153 0.13 -11.11 8.43
N GLY A 154 -0.47 -10.73 9.55
CA GLY A 154 -1.37 -11.62 10.29
C GLY A 154 -2.67 -11.90 9.52
N HIS A 155 -3.23 -10.87 8.88
CA HIS A 155 -4.55 -10.95 8.25
C HIS A 155 -4.73 -9.88 7.18
N VAL A 156 -5.41 -10.23 6.09
CA VAL A 156 -5.73 -9.32 4.99
C VAL A 156 -7.20 -9.44 4.62
N GLN A 157 -7.87 -8.31 4.53
CA GLN A 157 -9.26 -8.22 4.08
C GLN A 157 -9.34 -7.40 2.80
N THR A 158 -10.33 -7.72 1.99
CA THR A 158 -10.60 -7.00 0.75
C THR A 158 -12.09 -6.76 0.61
N SER A 159 -12.47 -5.60 0.07
CA SER A 159 -13.86 -5.28 -0.27
C SER A 159 -13.93 -4.59 -1.63
N THR A 160 -14.97 -4.90 -2.40
CA THR A 160 -15.20 -4.30 -3.72
C THR A 160 -16.22 -3.17 -3.61
N HIS A 161 -16.01 -2.11 -4.39
CA HIS A 161 -16.79 -0.88 -4.39
C HIS A 161 -17.24 -0.57 -5.81
N SER A 162 -18.46 -0.03 -5.94
CA SER A 162 -19.05 0.36 -7.23
C SER A 162 -18.47 1.65 -7.81
N ASP A 163 -17.76 2.43 -7.00
CA ASP A 163 -17.08 3.67 -7.37
C ASP A 163 -15.61 3.64 -6.88
N THR A 164 -14.89 4.74 -7.10
CA THR A 164 -13.47 4.89 -6.74
C THR A 164 -13.23 5.85 -5.58
N THR A 165 -14.26 6.17 -4.81
CA THR A 165 -14.17 7.14 -3.72
C THR A 165 -14.08 6.43 -2.38
N PHE A 166 -12.99 6.69 -1.66
CA PHE A 166 -12.73 6.14 -0.34
C PHE A 166 -12.59 7.26 0.69
N THR A 167 -12.60 6.87 1.96
CA THR A 167 -12.30 7.77 3.07
C THR A 167 -10.89 7.47 3.56
N GLU A 168 -10.02 8.49 3.61
CA GLU A 168 -8.71 8.38 4.21
C GLU A 168 -8.80 8.36 5.75
N SER A 169 -7.97 7.56 6.38
CA SER A 169 -7.82 7.50 7.84
C SER A 169 -6.40 7.96 8.23
N PRO A 170 -6.26 8.76 9.30
CA PRO A 170 -7.29 9.21 10.24
C PRO A 170 -7.96 10.54 9.86
N SER A 171 -7.65 11.12 8.70
CA SER A 171 -8.09 12.47 8.32
C SER A 171 -9.60 12.59 8.11
N GLY A 172 -10.27 11.50 7.75
CA GLY A 172 -11.68 11.48 7.36
C GLY A 172 -11.96 12.14 6.01
N MET A 173 -10.93 12.55 5.27
CA MET A 173 -11.09 13.20 3.97
C MET A 173 -11.43 12.19 2.89
N SER A 174 -12.15 12.64 1.87
CA SER A 174 -12.46 11.82 0.70
C SER A 174 -11.26 11.76 -0.24
N ALA A 175 -10.93 10.56 -0.71
CA ALA A 175 -9.95 10.30 -1.76
C ALA A 175 -10.62 9.57 -2.93
N THR A 176 -10.66 10.22 -4.09
CA THR A 176 -11.15 9.62 -5.33
C THR A 176 -9.97 9.15 -6.19
N LEU A 177 -9.91 7.84 -6.42
CA LEU A 177 -8.89 7.20 -7.27
C LEU A 177 -9.32 7.23 -8.74
N ARG A 178 -8.35 7.11 -9.65
CA ARG A 178 -8.62 6.81 -11.07
C ARG A 178 -9.28 5.44 -11.22
N GLY A 179 -10.07 5.30 -12.28
CA GLY A 179 -10.78 4.06 -12.57
C GLY A 179 -12.29 4.26 -12.56
N ARG A 180 -13.02 3.16 -12.46
CA ARG A 180 -14.48 3.11 -12.46
C ARG A 180 -15.06 2.40 -11.24
N LYS A 181 -14.31 1.44 -10.69
CA LYS A 181 -14.65 0.68 -9.49
C LYS A 181 -13.46 0.67 -8.55
N GLY A 182 -13.72 0.33 -7.29
CA GLY A 182 -12.73 0.33 -6.23
C GLY A 182 -12.55 -1.05 -5.63
N ILE A 183 -11.33 -1.36 -5.19
CA ILE A 183 -11.07 -2.46 -4.26
C ILE A 183 -10.30 -1.88 -3.08
N LEU A 184 -10.84 -2.02 -1.87
CA LEU A 184 -10.12 -1.67 -0.65
C LEU A 184 -9.40 -2.91 -0.13
N VAL A 185 -8.10 -2.80 0.10
CA VAL A 185 -7.26 -3.82 0.72
C VAL A 185 -6.87 -3.33 2.11
N VAL A 186 -7.22 -4.08 3.15
CA VAL A 186 -6.89 -3.78 4.54
C VAL A 186 -5.92 -4.86 5.04
N ILE A 187 -4.74 -4.46 5.47
CA ILE A 187 -3.68 -5.36 5.97
C ILE A 187 -3.51 -5.08 7.45
N HIS A 188 -3.85 -6.06 8.28
CA HIS A 188 -3.74 -5.99 9.74
C HIS A 188 -2.40 -6.53 10.21
N GLY A 189 -1.82 -5.86 11.21
CA GLY A 189 -0.47 -6.15 11.69
C GLY A 189 0.57 -5.83 10.63
N ALA A 190 0.48 -4.65 10.01
CA ALA A 190 1.44 -4.20 9.00
C ALA A 190 1.78 -2.72 9.13
N ASP A 191 2.91 -2.36 8.54
CA ASP A 191 3.42 -0.99 8.43
C ASP A 191 3.98 -0.80 7.02
N LEU A 192 3.67 0.34 6.42
CA LEU A 192 4.20 0.72 5.11
C LEU A 192 5.35 1.74 5.22
N HIS A 193 5.29 2.67 6.16
CA HIS A 193 6.21 3.81 6.23
C HIS A 193 7.63 3.48 6.72
N SER A 194 7.82 2.39 7.47
CA SER A 194 9.13 2.06 8.07
C SER A 194 10.12 1.56 7.02
N ALA A 195 9.73 0.59 6.19
CA ALA A 195 10.64 -0.04 5.22
C ALA A 195 10.49 0.49 3.78
N TYR A 196 9.27 0.79 3.31
CA TYR A 196 9.06 1.28 1.95
C TYR A 196 9.32 2.78 1.84
N LYS A 197 10.00 3.19 0.77
CA LYS A 197 10.35 4.59 0.46
C LYS A 197 9.87 5.05 -0.92
N GLY A 198 9.09 4.22 -1.61
CA GLY A 198 8.55 4.54 -2.93
C GLY A 198 7.24 5.35 -2.85
N SER A 199 6.61 5.56 -4.00
CA SER A 199 5.34 6.28 -4.06
C SER A 199 4.22 5.48 -3.37
N VAL A 200 3.41 6.19 -2.59
CA VAL A 200 2.17 5.67 -1.98
C VAL A 200 0.92 6.04 -2.78
N ASP A 201 1.11 6.67 -3.94
CA ASP A 201 0.08 6.99 -4.94
C ASP A 201 0.67 6.65 -6.32
N ILE A 202 0.28 5.50 -6.87
CA ILE A 202 0.86 4.88 -8.06
C ILE A 202 -0.21 4.84 -9.15
N VAL A 203 -0.17 5.81 -10.06
CA VAL A 203 -0.96 5.79 -11.29
C VAL A 203 -0.23 4.97 -12.35
N THR A 204 -0.87 3.94 -12.89
CA THR A 204 -0.20 2.91 -13.72
C THR A 204 -0.32 3.15 -15.23
N GLY A 205 -1.46 3.70 -15.68
CA GLY A 205 -1.84 3.71 -17.09
C GLY A 205 -2.19 2.34 -17.69
N TYR A 206 -2.37 1.30 -16.86
CA TYR A 206 -2.70 -0.04 -17.33
C TYR A 206 -4.19 -0.19 -17.68
N ALA A 207 -4.53 -1.26 -18.39
CA ALA A 207 -5.88 -1.49 -18.89
C ALA A 207 -6.90 -1.72 -17.77
N ASN A 208 -6.52 -2.42 -16.69
CA ASN A 208 -7.43 -2.91 -15.65
C ASN A 208 -7.16 -2.29 -14.28
N LEU A 209 -5.89 -2.21 -13.84
CA LEU A 209 -5.50 -1.52 -12.62
C LEU A 209 -5.08 -0.09 -12.96
N ALA A 210 -5.85 0.92 -12.58
CA ALA A 210 -5.61 2.33 -12.92
C ALA A 210 -4.73 3.07 -11.89
N GLU A 211 -4.92 2.77 -10.61
CA GLU A 211 -4.23 3.44 -9.50
C GLU A 211 -4.13 2.55 -8.26
N VAL A 212 -3.03 2.68 -7.52
CA VAL A 212 -2.86 2.14 -6.17
C VAL A 212 -2.54 3.30 -5.23
N LYS A 213 -3.39 3.54 -4.24
CA LYS A 213 -3.21 4.65 -3.29
C LYS A 213 -3.28 4.15 -1.85
N ARG A 214 -2.36 4.59 -1.00
CA ARG A 214 -2.44 4.39 0.45
C ARG A 214 -3.50 5.32 1.03
N LEU A 215 -4.49 4.72 1.70
CA LEU A 215 -5.58 5.41 2.38
C LEU A 215 -5.36 5.49 3.90
N GLU A 216 -4.58 4.57 4.45
CA GLU A 216 -4.19 4.51 5.86
C GLU A 216 -2.85 3.80 6.03
N ASP A 217 -2.07 4.23 7.03
CA ASP A 217 -0.93 3.51 7.59
C ASP A 217 -0.76 4.00 9.03
N PHE A 218 -1.53 3.40 9.94
CA PHE A 218 -1.65 3.83 11.33
C PHE A 218 -2.00 2.64 12.24
N GLU A 219 -1.46 2.61 13.46
CA GLU A 219 -1.76 1.59 14.50
C GLU A 219 -1.66 0.12 14.03
N GLY A 220 -0.76 -0.17 13.08
CA GLY A 220 -0.57 -1.52 12.55
C GLY A 220 -1.60 -1.92 11.48
N VAL A 221 -2.37 -0.96 10.96
CA VAL A 221 -3.29 -1.15 9.84
C VAL A 221 -2.79 -0.35 8.64
N VAL A 222 -2.64 -1.03 7.51
CA VAL A 222 -2.39 -0.39 6.21
C VAL A 222 -3.62 -0.59 5.33
N GLN A 223 -4.16 0.49 4.79
CA GLN A 223 -5.21 0.44 3.78
C GLN A 223 -4.67 0.90 2.43
N LEU A 224 -4.87 0.09 1.40
CA LEU A 224 -4.61 0.44 0.00
C LEU A 224 -5.92 0.43 -0.78
N GLY A 225 -6.26 1.57 -1.39
CA GLY A 225 -7.28 1.64 -2.42
C GLY A 225 -6.69 1.25 -3.77
N LEU A 226 -7.38 0.37 -4.49
CA LEU A 226 -7.09 0.02 -5.87
C LEU A 226 -8.20 0.58 -6.76
N GLY A 227 -7.84 1.52 -7.61
CA GLY A 227 -8.71 2.04 -8.64
C GLY A 227 -8.66 1.14 -9.87
N VAL A 228 -9.81 0.59 -10.29
CA VAL A 228 -9.86 -0.39 -11.38
C VAL A 228 -10.79 0.06 -12.52
N ASN A 229 -10.33 -0.15 -13.75
CA ASN A 229 -11.07 0.14 -14.99
C ASN A 229 -11.98 -1.02 -15.42
N GLY A 230 -11.64 -2.24 -15.00
CA GLY A 230 -12.24 -3.50 -15.46
C GLY A 230 -13.50 -3.94 -14.71
N THR A 231 -13.70 -5.26 -14.63
CA THR A 231 -14.88 -5.89 -14.02
C THR A 231 -15.02 -5.59 -12.52
N GLY A 232 -13.92 -5.22 -11.85
CA GLY A 232 -13.85 -5.13 -10.39
C GLY A 232 -13.56 -6.47 -9.72
N CYS A 233 -13.32 -7.52 -10.51
CA CYS A 233 -13.00 -8.83 -10.01
C CYS A 233 -11.48 -9.00 -9.90
N TYR A 234 -11.05 -9.75 -8.90
CA TYR A 234 -9.66 -9.95 -8.56
C TYR A 234 -9.46 -11.35 -7.98
N ARG A 235 -8.20 -11.78 -7.89
CA ARG A 235 -7.80 -12.89 -7.01
C ARG A 235 -6.61 -12.44 -6.18
N ALA A 236 -6.55 -12.90 -4.94
CA ALA A 236 -5.41 -12.64 -4.07
C ALA A 236 -4.85 -13.94 -3.48
N PHE A 237 -3.53 -13.98 -3.33
CA PHE A 237 -2.81 -15.13 -2.79
C PHE A 237 -1.43 -14.72 -2.31
N PHE A 238 -0.85 -15.51 -1.40
CA PHE A 238 0.49 -15.29 -0.89
C PHE A 238 1.51 -16.13 -1.65
N LEU A 239 2.72 -15.58 -1.83
CA LEU A 239 3.90 -16.30 -2.32
C LEU A 239 5.07 -16.06 -1.38
N THR A 240 5.96 -17.04 -1.28
CA THR A 240 7.21 -16.93 -0.52
C THR A 240 8.40 -16.76 -1.46
N ASN A 241 9.56 -16.38 -0.92
CA ASN A 241 10.81 -16.18 -1.66
C ASN A 241 10.71 -15.17 -2.83
N PRO A 242 10.60 -13.85 -2.59
CA PRO A 242 10.34 -13.17 -1.31
C PRO A 242 8.88 -13.28 -0.84
N ASN A 243 8.64 -12.98 0.45
CA ASN A 243 7.30 -12.96 1.05
C ASN A 243 6.46 -11.85 0.43
N ARG A 244 5.33 -12.20 -0.18
CA ARG A 244 4.49 -11.24 -0.88
C ARG A 244 3.03 -11.64 -0.91
N LEU A 245 2.16 -10.65 -0.77
CA LEU A 245 0.76 -10.71 -1.17
C LEU A 245 0.68 -10.28 -2.64
N VAL A 246 0.05 -11.12 -3.46
CA VAL A 246 -0.21 -10.85 -4.87
C VAL A 246 -1.69 -10.64 -5.05
N ILE A 247 -2.08 -9.57 -5.74
CA ILE A 247 -3.45 -9.30 -6.15
C ILE A 247 -3.47 -9.09 -7.66
N ASP A 248 -4.16 -9.98 -8.36
CA ASP A 248 -4.39 -9.89 -9.79
C ASP A 248 -5.78 -9.29 -10.03
N ILE A 249 -5.85 -8.23 -10.83
CA ILE A 249 -7.07 -7.57 -11.27
C ILE A 249 -7.45 -8.15 -12.63
N GLU A 250 -8.64 -8.73 -12.72
CA GLU A 250 -9.12 -9.40 -13.91
C GLU A 250 -9.18 -8.45 -15.11
N GLY A 251 -8.72 -8.94 -16.25
CA GLY A 251 -8.85 -8.29 -17.54
C GLY A 251 -10.29 -8.27 -18.04
N ILE A 252 -10.65 -7.22 -18.78
CA ILE A 252 -11.85 -7.27 -19.61
C ILE A 252 -11.56 -8.25 -20.76
N SER A 253 -12.24 -9.39 -20.81
CA SER A 253 -12.28 -10.22 -22.02
C SER A 253 -12.88 -9.39 -23.15
N GLY A 254 -12.06 -9.08 -24.16
CA GLY A 254 -12.48 -8.37 -25.37
C GLY A 254 -13.43 -9.17 -26.25
#